data_AF-A0A4S8MDC7-F1
#
_entry.id   AF-A0A4S8MDC7-F1
#
_cell.length_a   1.000
_cell.length_b   1.000
_cell.length_c   1.000
_cell.angle_alpha   90.00
_cell.angle_beta   90.00
_cell.angle_gamma   90.00
#
_symmetry.space_group_name_H-M   'P 1'
#
loop_
_entity.id
_entity.type
_entity.pdbx_description
1 polymer ?
#
loop_
_entity_poly.entity_id
_entity_poly.type
_entity_poly.pdbx_seq_one_letter_code
_entity_poly.pdbx_strand_id
1 'polypeptide(L)'
;MPFHRIYCPPDLYTASEKQAIAQALTNLYERLPKFFVVVNFIPVGKDDFFVGGEKSDRFVRISVHHLARTLGTEEEKRTWMDKYEKSMEPWTKQKGIAWELQISNQDVSVARFYVAA
;
A
#
# COMPACT_ATOMS: atom_id res chain seq x y z
N MET A 1 4.44 -11.41 5.23
CA MET A 1 3.56 -11.34 4.05
C MET A 1 2.72 -10.09 4.13
N PRO A 2 3.28 -8.93 3.76
CA PRO A 2 2.51 -7.71 3.57
C PRO A 2 1.74 -7.74 2.26
N PHE A 3 0.43 -7.50 2.31
CA PHE A 3 -0.39 -7.37 1.11
C PHE A 3 -0.94 -5.95 1.01
N HIS A 4 -0.45 -5.21 0.02
CA HIS A 4 -0.85 -3.84 -0.28
C HIS A 4 -1.88 -3.85 -1.40
N ARG A 5 -3.00 -3.18 -1.16
CA ARG A 5 -4.00 -2.85 -2.18
C ARG A 5 -4.09 -1.35 -2.28
N ILE A 6 -3.80 -0.85 -3.48
CA ILE A 6 -3.78 0.57 -3.81
C ILE A 6 -4.97 0.80 -4.73
N TYR A 7 -6.04 1.35 -4.18
CA TYR A 7 -7.22 1.77 -4.94
C TYR A 7 -6.97 3.17 -5.47
N CYS A 8 -7.02 3.31 -6.80
CA CYS A 8 -6.74 4.57 -7.47
C CYS A 8 -7.57 4.68 -8.77
N PRO A 9 -7.79 5.90 -9.28
CA PRO A 9 -8.30 6.10 -10.64
C PRO A 9 -7.43 5.34 -11.67
N PRO A 10 -8.02 4.86 -12.79
CA PRO A 10 -7.34 3.91 -13.68
C PRO A 10 -6.06 4.47 -14.32
N ASP A 11 -6.07 5.78 -14.60
CA ASP A 11 -5.02 6.50 -15.32
C ASP A 11 -4.08 7.28 -14.38
N LEU A 12 -4.22 7.12 -13.05
CA LEU A 12 -3.46 7.92 -12.09
C LEU A 12 -1.94 7.64 -12.15
N TYR A 13 -1.59 6.37 -12.39
CA TYR A 13 -0.20 5.91 -12.43
C TYR A 13 0.10 5.16 -13.74
N THR A 14 1.21 5.53 -14.36
CA THR A 14 1.80 4.79 -15.48
C THR A 14 2.32 3.42 -15.04
N ALA A 15 2.59 2.53 -15.99
CA ALA A 15 3.14 1.20 -15.69
C ALA A 15 4.51 1.28 -14.98
N SER A 16 5.37 2.22 -15.39
CA SER A 16 6.68 2.44 -14.76
C SER A 16 6.56 3.00 -13.34
N GLU A 17 5.62 3.91 -13.09
CA GLU A 17 5.33 4.38 -11.73
C GLU A 17 4.80 3.24 -10.85
N LYS A 18 3.88 2.42 -11.37
CA LYS A 18 3.36 1.25 -10.64
C LYS A 18 4.50 0.31 -10.24
N GLN A 19 5.44 0.05 -11.14
CA GLN A 19 6.63 -0.76 -10.85
C GLN A 19 7.54 -0.10 -9.79
N ALA A 20 7.80 1.21 -9.90
CA ALA A 20 8.65 1.94 -8.97
C ALA A 20 8.03 2.01 -7.56
N ILE A 21 6.72 2.24 -7.46
CA ILE A 21 5.96 2.18 -6.21
C ILE A 21 6.06 0.79 -5.59
N ALA A 22 5.82 -0.28 -6.36
CA ALA A 22 5.90 -1.64 -5.86
C ALA A 22 7.30 -1.97 -5.34
N GLN A 23 8.36 -1.50 -6.01
CA GLN A 23 9.74 -1.66 -5.57
C GLN A 23 10.01 -0.88 -4.27
N ALA A 24 9.56 0.37 -4.17
CA ALA A 24 9.72 1.19 -2.97
C ALA A 24 9.03 0.57 -1.75
N LEU A 25 7.79 0.09 -1.91
CA LEU A 25 7.05 -0.59 -0.86
C LEU A 25 7.70 -1.92 -0.46
N THR A 26 8.23 -2.68 -1.43
CA THR A 26 8.97 -3.93 -1.15
C THR A 26 10.21 -3.66 -0.30
N ASN A 27 10.93 -2.56 -0.58
CA ASN A 27 12.13 -2.19 0.16
C ASN A 27 11.86 -1.79 1.62
N LEU A 28 10.62 -1.46 2.00
CA LEU A 28 10.28 -1.20 3.41
C LEU A 28 10.43 -2.44 4.30
N TYR A 29 10.40 -3.64 3.72
CA TYR A 29 10.39 -4.91 4.44
C TYR A 29 11.72 -5.66 4.30
N GLU A 30 12.84 -4.99 4.56
CA GLU A 30 14.21 -5.52 4.40
C GLU A 30 14.46 -6.85 5.13
N ARG A 31 13.74 -7.08 6.24
CA ARG A 31 13.87 -8.28 7.09
C ARG A 31 12.92 -9.41 6.69
N LEU A 32 12.23 -9.31 5.55
CA LEU A 32 11.34 -10.33 5.00
C LEU A 32 11.81 -10.73 3.60
N PRO A 33 11.59 -11.99 3.18
CA PRO A 33 11.76 -12.38 1.78
C PRO A 33 10.96 -11.46 0.85
N LYS A 34 11.57 -10.96 -0.23
CA LYS A 34 10.92 -9.97 -1.13
C LYS A 34 9.58 -10.46 -1.68
N PHE A 35 9.49 -11.74 -2.03
CA PHE A 35 8.26 -12.33 -2.57
C PHE A 35 7.08 -12.35 -1.59
N PHE A 36 7.30 -12.07 -0.30
CA PHE A 36 6.21 -11.88 0.67
C PHE A 36 5.46 -10.57 0.50
N VAL A 37 6.05 -9.57 -0.18
CA VAL A 37 5.43 -8.28 -0.39
C VAL A 37 4.66 -8.31 -1.70
N VAL A 38 3.33 -8.27 -1.59
CA VAL A 38 2.43 -8.26 -2.74
C VAL A 38 1.81 -6.86 -2.83
N VAL A 39 1.84 -6.27 -4.03
CA VAL A 39 1.28 -4.94 -4.28
C VAL A 39 0.34 -5.01 -5.48
N ASN A 40 -0.94 -4.78 -5.25
CA ASN A 40 -1.96 -4.70 -6.30
C ASN A 40 -2.43 -3.26 -6.47
N PHE A 41 -2.46 -2.80 -7.71
CA PHE A 41 -3.16 -1.58 -8.12
C PHE A 41 -4.57 -1.98 -8.55
N ILE A 42 -5.58 -1.46 -7.87
CA ILE A 42 -6.99 -1.76 -8.12
C ILE A 42 -7.59 -0.50 -8.74
N PRO A 43 -7.90 -0.51 -10.05
CA PRO A 43 -8.55 0.63 -10.68
C PRO A 43 -9.97 0.75 -10.16
N VAL A 44 -10.34 1.96 -9.73
CA VAL A 44 -11.73 2.32 -9.39
C VAL A 44 -12.21 3.30 -10.45
N GLY A 45 -13.39 3.05 -11.03
CA GLY A 45 -13.96 3.90 -12.09
C GLY A 45 -14.08 5.36 -11.63
N LYS A 46 -13.96 6.30 -12.57
CA LYS A 46 -14.06 7.74 -12.27
C LYS A 46 -15.41 8.13 -11.66
N ASP A 47 -16.45 7.35 -11.98
CA ASP A 47 -17.80 7.52 -11.44
C ASP A 47 -18.06 6.69 -10.17
N ASP A 48 -17.08 5.89 -9.71
CA ASP A 48 -17.19 4.99 -8.56
C ASP A 48 -16.29 5.41 -7.38
N PHE A 49 -15.48 6.46 -7.57
CA PHE A 49 -14.55 6.93 -6.56
C PHE A 49 -15.08 8.21 -5.89
N PHE A 50 -15.61 8.06 -4.67
CA PHE A 50 -16.13 9.17 -3.88
C PHE A 50 -15.34 9.39 -2.59
N VAL A 51 -15.08 10.65 -2.24
CA VAL A 51 -14.46 11.06 -0.99
C VAL A 51 -15.34 12.15 -0.37
N GLY A 52 -15.88 11.87 0.83
CA GLY A 52 -16.81 12.81 1.48
C GLY A 52 -18.13 13.03 0.72
N GLY A 53 -18.53 12.09 -0.15
CA GLY A 53 -19.74 12.20 -0.98
C GLY A 53 -19.52 12.82 -2.36
N GLU A 54 -18.33 13.34 -2.64
CA GLU A 54 -17.98 13.98 -3.91
C GLU A 54 -17.08 13.08 -4.77
N LYS A 55 -17.23 13.16 -6.10
CA LYS A 55 -16.34 12.43 -7.03
C LYS A 55 -14.90 12.88 -6.86
N SER A 56 -13.97 11.92 -6.90
CA SER A 56 -12.53 12.20 -6.81
C SER A 56 -11.72 11.45 -7.86
N ASP A 57 -11.01 12.20 -8.70
CA ASP A 57 -10.04 11.68 -9.66
C ASP A 57 -8.59 11.86 -9.19
N ARG A 58 -8.40 12.36 -7.95
CA ARG A 58 -7.09 12.68 -7.36
C ARG A 58 -6.97 12.23 -5.90
N PHE A 59 -7.46 11.02 -5.62
CA PHE A 59 -7.33 10.38 -4.32
C PHE A 59 -6.83 8.94 -4.45
N VAL A 60 -6.05 8.49 -3.47
CA VAL A 60 -5.53 7.12 -3.38
C VAL A 60 -5.86 6.50 -2.03
N ARG A 61 -6.58 5.38 -2.03
CA ARG A 61 -6.82 4.60 -0.80
C ARG A 61 -5.87 3.41 -0.75
N ILE A 62 -5.12 3.28 0.34
CA ILE A 62 -4.15 2.20 0.53
C ILE A 62 -4.54 1.34 1.72
N SER A 63 -4.80 0.06 1.48
CA SER A 63 -5.07 -0.94 2.50
C SER A 63 -3.94 -1.95 2.55
N VAL A 64 -3.33 -2.12 3.72
CA VAL A 64 -2.23 -3.04 3.96
C VAL A 64 -2.65 -4.09 4.97
N HIS A 65 -2.49 -5.36 4.61
CA HIS A 65 -2.59 -6.47 5.56
C HIS A 65 -1.20 -6.93 5.98
N HIS A 66 -0.92 -6.91 7.28
CA HIS A 66 0.30 -7.46 7.86
C HIS A 66 -0.01 -8.82 8.51
N LEU A 67 0.63 -9.86 8.01
CA LEU A 67 0.44 -11.23 8.50
C LEU A 67 1.68 -11.81 9.22
N ALA A 68 2.90 -11.47 8.77
CA ALA A 68 4.12 -12.08 9.30
C ALA A 68 4.78 -11.30 10.45
N ARG A 69 4.32 -10.07 10.71
CA ARG A 69 4.85 -9.15 11.72
C ARG A 69 3.71 -8.30 12.21
N THR A 70 3.60 -8.13 13.52
CA THR A 70 2.79 -7.08 14.14
C THR A 70 3.72 -5.95 14.58
N LEU A 71 3.32 -4.70 14.37
CA LEU A 71 3.98 -3.54 14.97
C LEU A 71 3.52 -3.49 16.44
N GLY A 72 4.45 -3.70 17.37
CA GLY A 72 4.13 -3.98 18.77
C GLY A 72 3.85 -2.71 19.55
N THR A 73 4.78 -1.76 19.51
CA THR A 73 4.69 -0.50 20.27
C THR A 73 4.12 0.64 19.42
N GLU A 74 3.55 1.67 20.08
CA GLU A 74 3.10 2.87 19.38
C GLU A 74 4.23 3.61 18.66
N GLU A 75 5.44 3.57 19.20
CA GLU A 75 6.62 4.21 18.59
C GLU A 75 7.12 3.45 17.36
N GLU A 76 7.08 2.11 17.39
CA GLU A 76 7.32 1.29 16.21
C GLU A 76 6.29 1.56 15.11
N LYS A 77 5.01 1.71 15.50
CA LYS A 77 3.93 2.07 14.56
C LYS A 77 4.19 3.42 13.92
N ARG A 78 4.47 4.46 14.70
CA ARG A 78 4.78 5.81 14.19
C ARG A 78 5.98 5.81 13.25
N THR A 79 7.09 5.24 13.69
CA THR A 79 8.31 5.13 12.88
C THR A 79 8.05 4.39 11.56
N TRP A 80 7.23 3.35 11.58
CA TRP A 80 6.87 2.62 10.37
C TRP A 80 6.01 3.47 9.44
N MET A 81 5.01 4.18 9.98
CA MET A 81 4.15 5.09 9.21
C MET A 81 4.96 6.21 8.55
N ASP A 82 5.93 6.80 9.24
CA ASP A 82 6.81 7.84 8.68
C ASP A 82 7.64 7.30 7.50
N LYS A 83 8.19 6.07 7.63
CA LYS A 83 8.91 5.41 6.53
C LYS A 83 8.01 5.13 5.34
N TYR A 84 6.78 4.69 5.60
CA TYR A 84 5.80 4.43 4.56
C TYR A 84 5.44 5.72 3.81
N GLU A 85 5.07 6.77 4.53
CA GLU A 85 4.72 8.07 3.96
C GLU A 85 5.87 8.58 3.08
N LYS A 86 7.10 8.58 3.60
CA LYS A 86 8.29 8.98 2.84
C LYS A 86 8.49 8.16 1.57
N SER A 87 8.22 6.84 1.62
CA SER A 87 8.35 5.98 0.44
C SER A 87 7.32 6.29 -0.65
N MET A 88 6.11 6.72 -0.27
CA MET A 88 5.02 7.03 -1.19
C MET A 88 5.01 8.48 -1.67
N GLU A 89 5.68 9.38 -0.94
CA GLU A 89 5.69 10.82 -1.15
C GLU A 89 5.88 11.26 -2.62
N PRO A 90 6.80 10.65 -3.41
CA PRO A 90 6.99 11.02 -4.83
C PRO A 90 5.77 10.78 -5.72
N TRP A 91 4.87 9.88 -5.31
CA TRP A 91 3.68 9.49 -6.08
C TRP A 91 2.37 9.92 -5.42
N THR A 92 2.43 10.59 -4.27
CA THR A 92 1.28 11.13 -3.56
C THR A 92 1.40 12.64 -3.36
N LYS A 93 1.95 13.06 -2.22
CA LYS A 93 2.02 14.47 -1.79
C LYS A 93 2.78 15.35 -2.79
N GLN A 94 3.91 14.88 -3.33
CA GLN A 94 4.70 15.65 -4.31
C GLN A 94 3.97 15.82 -5.65
N LYS A 95 3.00 14.95 -5.97
CA LYS A 95 2.12 15.09 -7.15
C LYS A 95 0.83 15.86 -6.83
N GLY A 96 0.64 16.34 -5.60
CA GLY A 96 -0.62 16.95 -5.16
C GLY A 96 -1.79 15.97 -5.25
N ILE A 97 -1.57 14.72 -4.83
CA ILE A 97 -2.59 13.66 -4.77
C ILE A 97 -2.91 13.41 -3.29
N ALA A 98 -4.19 13.46 -2.94
CA ALA A 98 -4.66 13.12 -1.61
C ALA A 98 -4.60 11.60 -1.40
N TRP A 99 -4.33 11.14 -0.18
CA TRP A 99 -4.21 9.71 0.09
C TRP A 99 -4.55 9.36 1.53
N GLU A 100 -4.94 8.11 1.73
CA GLU A 100 -5.20 7.54 3.05
C GLU A 100 -4.65 6.11 3.13
N LEU A 101 -3.92 5.81 4.21
CA LEU A 101 -3.37 4.50 4.51
C LEU A 101 -4.02 3.89 5.74
N GLN A 102 -4.32 2.60 5.66
CA GLN A 102 -4.67 1.77 6.81
C GLN A 102 -3.87 0.48 6.79
N ILE A 103 -3.41 0.06 7.97
CA ILE A 103 -2.81 -1.25 8.19
C ILE A 103 -3.73 -2.06 9.11
N SER A 104 -3.97 -3.32 8.77
CA SER A 104 -4.61 -4.28 9.67
C SER A 104 -3.73 -5.50 9.86
N ASN A 105 -3.66 -5.98 11.10
CA ASN A 105 -3.00 -7.23 11.43
C ASN A 105 -3.95 -8.39 11.13
N GLN A 106 -3.42 -9.45 10.54
CA GLN A 106 -4.18 -10.65 10.18
C GLN A 106 -3.78 -11.83 11.07
N ASP A 107 -4.69 -12.79 11.26
CA ASP A 107 -4.42 -14.00 12.04
C ASP A 107 -3.49 -14.96 11.28
N VAL A 108 -2.29 -15.14 11.81
CA VAL A 108 -1.25 -16.00 11.23
C VAL A 108 -1.56 -17.49 11.32
N SER A 109 -2.40 -17.91 12.29
CA SER A 109 -2.70 -19.34 12.52
C SER A 109 -3.48 -19.97 11.36
N VAL A 110 -4.25 -19.16 10.65
CA VAL A 110 -5.11 -19.56 9.52
C VAL A 110 -4.50 -19.24 8.15
N ALA A 111 -3.21 -18.86 8.09
CA ALA A 111 -2.53 -18.59 6.83
C ALA A 111 -1.74 -19.78 6.30
N ARG A 112 -1.74 -19.95 4.98
CA ARG A 112 -0.89 -20.89 4.24
C ARG A 112 -0.31 -20.17 3.02
N PHE A 113 0.89 -20.54 2.61
CA PHE A 113 1.52 -20.01 1.40
C PHE A 113 2.27 -21.11 0.68
N TYR A 114 2.28 -21.02 -0.65
CA TYR A 114 3.07 -21.85 -1.54
C TYR A 114 3.81 -20.91 -2.49
N VAL A 115 5.07 -21.25 -2.76
CA VAL A 115 5.90 -20.54 -3.73
C VAL A 115 6.25 -21.56 -4.79
N ALA A 116 5.80 -21.33 -6.01
CA ALA A 116 6.24 -22.13 -7.15
C ALA A 116 7.74 -21.89 -7.36
N ALA A 117 8.48 -22.97 -7.59
CA ALA A 117 9.89 -22.91 -7.98
C ALA A 117 10.04 -22.38 -9.41
#